data_AF-A0A6M1MM37-F1
#
_entry.id   AF-A0A6M1MM37-F1
#
_cell.length_a   1.000
_cell.length_b   1.000
_cell.length_c   1.000
_cell.angle_alpha   90.00
_cell.angle_beta   90.00
_cell.angle_gamma   90.00
#
_symmetry.space_group_name_H-M   'P 1'
#
loop_
_entity.id
_entity.type
_entity.pdbx_description
1 polymer ?
#
loop_
_entity_poly.entity_id
_entity_poly.type
_entity_poly.pdbx_seq_one_letter_code
_entity_poly.pdbx_strand_id
1 'polypeptide(L)'
;MEDPDFPLSPTPRQMAYARSLALRNQTLLPWEVQRDRRSLSAWIDAQARLRPLSPTDRLPSSKQVAFAERLARIKRRAVPEECFRDKGLMSKWIDGNR
;
A
#
# COMPACT_ATOMS: atom_id res chain seq x y z
N MET A 1 2.29 -26.83 34.67
CA MET A 1 1.13 -26.79 33.77
C MET A 1 1.57 -25.96 32.59
N GLU A 2 1.82 -26.60 31.45
CA GLU A 2 2.05 -25.88 30.21
C GLU A 2 0.67 -25.45 29.70
N ASP A 3 0.39 -24.15 29.73
CA ASP A 3 -0.76 -23.59 29.03
C ASP A 3 -0.62 -23.98 27.55
N PRO A 4 -1.61 -24.65 26.92
CA PRO A 4 -1.55 -24.85 25.49
C PRO A 4 -1.59 -23.46 24.86
N ASP A 5 -0.50 -23.07 24.18
CA ASP A 5 -0.43 -21.84 23.39
C ASP A 5 -1.41 -22.00 22.22
N PHE A 6 -2.70 -21.86 22.51
CA PHE A 6 -3.74 -21.89 21.51
C PHE A 6 -3.50 -20.67 20.62
N PRO A 7 -3.17 -20.87 19.34
CA PRO A 7 -2.89 -19.76 18.45
C PRO A 7 -4.11 -18.87 18.42
N LEU A 8 -3.90 -17.60 18.81
CA LEU A 8 -4.97 -16.62 18.82
C LEU A 8 -5.53 -16.49 17.41
N SER A 9 -6.84 -16.65 17.26
CA SER A 9 -7.49 -16.51 15.96
C SER A 9 -7.26 -15.10 15.39
N PRO A 10 -7.03 -14.95 14.07
CA PRO A 10 -6.90 -13.64 13.46
C PRO A 10 -8.15 -12.78 13.59
N THR A 11 -7.95 -11.47 13.73
CA THR A 11 -9.09 -10.54 13.81
C THR A 11 -9.77 -10.39 12.43
N PRO A 12 -11.09 -10.10 12.39
CA PRO A 12 -11.80 -9.86 11.12
C PRO A 12 -11.14 -8.76 10.26
N ARG A 13 -10.59 -7.72 10.90
CA ARG A 13 -9.86 -6.64 10.22
C ARG A 13 -8.59 -7.15 9.54
N GLN A 14 -7.80 -8.00 10.21
CA GLN A 14 -6.61 -8.60 9.61
C GLN A 14 -6.98 -9.51 8.43
N MET A 15 -8.04 -10.31 8.56
CA MET A 15 -8.52 -11.18 7.46
C MET A 15 -8.98 -10.38 6.24
N ALA A 16 -9.75 -9.31 6.44
CA ALA A 16 -10.20 -8.43 5.36
C ALA A 16 -9.00 -7.77 4.64
N TYR A 17 -8.01 -7.31 5.42
CA TYR A 17 -6.81 -6.69 4.86
C TYR A 17 -5.91 -7.70 4.13
N ALA A 18 -5.73 -8.90 4.69
CA ALA A 18 -4.97 -9.97 4.04
C ALA A 18 -5.60 -10.38 2.71
N ARG A 19 -6.94 -10.47 2.63
CA ARG A 19 -7.67 -10.76 1.40
C ARG A 19 -7.51 -9.67 0.33
N SER A 20 -7.58 -8.40 0.70
CA SER A 20 -7.37 -7.31 -0.26
C SER A 20 -5.94 -7.30 -0.80
N LEU A 21 -4.98 -7.63 0.07
CA LEU A 21 -3.56 -7.72 -0.29
C LEU A 21 -3.27 -8.94 -1.18
N ALA A 22 -3.89 -10.09 -0.91
CA ALA A 22 -3.86 -11.28 -1.76
C ALA A 22 -4.35 -10.98 -3.18
N LEU A 23 -5.50 -10.30 -3.28
CA LEU A 23 -6.08 -9.88 -4.56
C LEU A 23 -5.15 -8.90 -5.30
N ARG A 24 -4.63 -7.90 -4.58
CA ARG A 24 -3.73 -6.88 -5.14
C ARG A 24 -2.44 -7.49 -5.70
N ASN A 25 -1.85 -8.43 -4.97
CA ASN A 25 -0.57 -9.04 -5.32
C ASN A 25 -0.75 -10.28 -6.21
N GLN A 26 -1.99 -10.66 -6.55
CA GLN A 26 -2.34 -11.87 -7.29
C GLN A 26 -1.77 -13.15 -6.65
N THR A 27 -1.73 -13.17 -5.31
CA THR A 27 -1.25 -14.31 -4.53
C THR A 27 -2.42 -14.97 -3.80
N LEU A 28 -2.36 -16.29 -3.60
CA LEU A 28 -3.31 -16.96 -2.74
C LEU A 28 -2.99 -16.67 -1.26
N LEU A 29 -4.03 -16.50 -0.44
CA LEU A 29 -3.89 -16.43 1.02
C LEU A 29 -3.85 -17.87 1.57
N PRO A 30 -2.69 -18.38 2.05
CA PRO A 30 -2.59 -19.77 2.50
C PRO A 30 -3.54 -20.05 3.68
N TRP A 31 -4.06 -21.27 3.78
CA TRP A 31 -4.97 -21.66 4.87
C TRP A 31 -4.28 -21.58 6.24
N GLU A 32 -3.00 -21.91 6.28
CA GLU A 32 -2.25 -22.06 7.53
C GLU A 32 -2.09 -20.71 8.25
N VAL A 33 -1.81 -19.65 7.48
CA VAL A 33 -1.72 -18.28 8.02
C VAL A 33 -3.09 -17.72 8.42
N GLN A 34 -4.21 -18.27 7.95
CA GLN A 34 -5.55 -17.83 8.34
C GLN A 34 -5.97 -18.35 9.73
N ARG A 35 -5.22 -19.29 10.31
CA ARG A 35 -5.55 -19.91 11.62
C ARG A 35 -4.86 -19.24 12.80
N ASP A 36 -3.73 -18.59 12.57
CA ASP A 36 -2.91 -17.97 13.62
C ASP A 36 -2.69 -16.48 13.35
N ARG A 37 -3.01 -15.65 14.35
CA ARG A 37 -2.89 -14.20 14.27
C ARG A 37 -1.46 -13.72 14.03
N ARG A 38 -0.45 -14.37 14.62
CA ARG A 38 0.96 -13.98 14.42
C ARG A 38 1.41 -14.29 13.00
N SER A 39 1.09 -15.49 12.52
CA SER A 39 1.35 -15.96 11.17
C SER A 39 0.67 -15.09 10.11
N LEU A 40 -0.60 -14.71 10.32
CA LEU A 40 -1.29 -13.78 9.43
C LEU A 40 -0.62 -12.41 9.40
N SER A 41 -0.20 -11.89 10.56
CA SER A 41 0.49 -10.60 10.63
C SER A 41 1.81 -10.61 9.87
N ALA A 42 2.62 -11.65 10.06
CA ALA A 42 3.90 -11.80 9.35
C ALA A 42 3.70 -11.91 7.83
N TRP A 43 2.66 -12.64 7.40
CA TRP A 43 2.30 -12.73 5.99
C TRP A 43 1.85 -11.38 5.42
N ILE A 44 1.00 -10.64 6.15
CA ILE A 44 0.58 -9.28 5.79
C ILE A 44 1.81 -8.37 5.60
N ASP A 45 2.74 -8.39 6.54
CA ASP A 45 3.94 -7.55 6.48
C ASP A 45 4.83 -7.89 5.28
N ALA A 46 5.01 -9.17 4.98
CA ALA A 46 5.75 -9.62 3.80
C ALA A 46 5.07 -9.16 2.50
N GLN A 47 3.75 -9.36 2.40
CA GLN A 47 2.96 -9.03 1.23
C GLN A 47 2.80 -7.51 1.03
N ALA A 48 2.76 -6.73 2.11
CA ALA A 48 2.64 -5.27 2.05
C ALA A 48 3.92 -4.61 1.53
N ARG A 49 5.07 -5.28 1.73
CA ARG A 49 6.36 -4.86 1.17
C ARG A 49 6.51 -5.20 -0.31
N LEU A 50 5.73 -6.16 -0.83
CA LEU A 50 5.72 -6.42 -2.26
C LEU A 50 5.19 -5.19 -2.98
N ARG A 51 6.03 -4.65 -3.86
CA ARG A 51 5.66 -3.49 -4.67
C ARG A 51 4.52 -3.95 -5.59
N PRO A 52 3.38 -3.24 -5.64
CA PRO A 52 2.27 -3.63 -6.50
C PRO A 52 2.73 -3.80 -7.94
N LEU A 53 2.30 -4.91 -8.55
CA LEU A 53 2.76 -5.36 -9.87
C LEU A 53 2.19 -4.51 -11.02
N SER A 54 1.14 -3.72 -10.78
CA SER A 54 0.51 -2.94 -11.85
C SER A 54 1.33 -1.68 -12.18
N PRO A 55 1.66 -1.43 -13.46
CA PRO A 55 2.24 -0.17 -13.92
C PRO A 55 1.41 1.06 -13.52
N THR A 56 0.08 0.91 -13.39
CA THR A 56 -0.82 1.99 -12.97
C THR A 56 -0.64 2.39 -11.51
N ASP A 57 -0.17 1.48 -10.65
CA ASP A 57 0.06 1.75 -9.23
C ASP A 57 1.35 2.53 -8.97
N ARG A 58 2.22 2.63 -10.01
CA ARG A 58 3.38 3.52 -10.03
C ARG A 58 3.00 4.95 -10.42
N LEU A 59 1.95 5.14 -11.22
CA LEU A 59 1.53 6.47 -11.64
C LEU A 59 0.92 7.26 -10.47
N PRO A 60 1.11 8.59 -10.42
CA PRO A 60 0.41 9.43 -9.46
C PRO A 60 -1.10 9.30 -9.63
N SER A 61 -1.82 9.30 -8.50
CA SER A 61 -3.27 9.31 -8.52
C SER A 61 -3.81 10.62 -9.11
N SER A 62 -5.00 10.61 -9.71
CA SER A 62 -5.64 11.82 -10.24
C SER A 62 -5.76 12.93 -9.18
N LYS A 63 -5.93 12.55 -7.91
CA LYS A 63 -5.95 13.48 -6.77
C LYS A 63 -4.58 14.14 -6.55
N GLN A 64 -3.49 13.38 -6.62
CA GLN A 64 -2.14 13.94 -6.54
C GLN A 64 -1.86 14.89 -7.69
N VAL A 65 -2.23 14.50 -8.93
CA VAL A 65 -2.05 15.34 -10.12
C VAL A 65 -2.79 16.67 -9.95
N ALA A 66 -4.10 16.64 -9.63
CA ALA A 66 -4.89 17.85 -9.44
C ALA A 66 -4.36 18.75 -8.30
N PHE A 67 -3.85 18.15 -7.22
CA PHE A 67 -3.22 18.91 -6.14
C PHE A 67 -1.91 19.57 -6.58
N ALA A 68 -1.06 18.82 -7.28
CA ALA A 68 0.19 19.33 -7.80
C ALA A 68 -0.03 20.46 -8.81
N GLU A 69 -0.95 20.30 -9.76
CA GLU A 69 -1.31 21.34 -10.73
C GLU A 69 -1.82 22.62 -10.06
N ARG A 70 -2.69 22.49 -9.04
CA ARG A 70 -3.16 23.64 -8.25
C ARG A 70 -2.00 24.37 -7.58
N LEU A 71 -1.08 23.62 -6.99
CA LEU A 71 0.09 24.16 -6.30
C LEU A 71 1.05 24.85 -7.29
N ALA A 72 1.28 24.22 -8.44
CA ALA A 72 2.09 24.74 -9.53
C ALA A 72 1.56 26.09 -10.04
N ARG A 73 0.23 26.18 -10.22
CA ARG A 73 -0.45 27.42 -10.63
C ARG A 73 -0.27 28.54 -9.60
N ILE A 74 -0.47 28.25 -8.31
CA ILE A 74 -0.29 29.23 -7.23
C ILE A 74 1.16 29.72 -7.17
N LYS A 75 2.12 28.80 -7.28
CA LYS A 75 3.56 29.09 -7.17
C LYS A 75 4.19 29.51 -8.52
N ARG A 76 3.38 29.70 -9.57
CA ARG A 76 3.80 30.06 -10.94
C ARG A 76 4.96 29.20 -11.48
N ARG A 77 4.88 27.89 -11.26
CA ARG A 77 5.86 26.91 -11.72
C ARG A 77 5.15 25.77 -12.45
N ALA A 78 5.87 25.03 -13.27
CA ALA A 78 5.37 23.81 -13.87
C ALA A 78 5.67 22.60 -12.95
N VAL A 79 4.82 21.57 -13.04
CA VAL A 79 5.13 20.26 -12.47
C VAL A 79 6.09 19.56 -13.45
N PRO A 80 7.26 19.08 -13.01
CA PRO A 80 8.18 18.34 -13.87
C PRO A 80 7.54 17.07 -14.46
N GLU A 81 7.89 16.72 -15.71
CA GLU A 81 7.24 15.61 -16.43
C GLU A 81 7.48 14.25 -15.73
N GLU A 82 8.65 14.07 -15.11
CA GLU A 82 9.00 12.88 -14.34
C GLU A 82 8.05 12.62 -13.16
N CYS A 83 7.42 13.67 -12.61
CA CYS A 83 6.45 13.53 -11.54
C CYS A 83 5.20 12.78 -12.02
N PHE A 84 4.82 12.91 -13.30
CA PHE A 84 3.66 12.22 -13.87
C PHE A 84 3.91 10.73 -14.11
N ARG A 85 5.17 10.28 -14.07
CA ARG A 85 5.55 8.88 -14.29
C ARG A 85 5.72 8.09 -13.00
N ASP A 86 5.86 8.76 -11.86
CA ASP A 86 6.04 8.12 -10.56
C ASP A 86 5.33 8.89 -9.43
N LYS A 87 4.43 8.22 -8.72
CA LYS A 87 3.66 8.79 -7.60
C LYS A 87 4.52 9.24 -6.43
N GLY A 88 5.68 8.61 -6.24
CA GLY A 88 6.65 8.97 -5.21
C GLY A 88 7.36 10.27 -5.55
N LEU A 89 7.77 10.44 -6.81
CA LEU A 89 8.29 11.72 -7.32
C LEU A 89 7.23 12.83 -7.21
N MET A 90 5.98 12.54 -7.60
CA MET A 90 4.88 13.49 -7.44
C MET A 90 4.67 13.88 -5.96
N SER A 91 4.68 12.92 -5.03
CA SER A 91 4.55 13.22 -3.60
C SER A 91 5.69 14.09 -3.09
N LYS A 92 6.95 13.73 -3.40
CA LYS A 92 8.13 14.51 -2.99
C LYS A 92 8.08 15.94 -3.54
N TRP A 93 7.65 16.10 -4.79
CA TRP A 93 7.47 17.41 -5.37
C TRP A 93 6.38 18.20 -4.65
N ILE A 94 5.21 17.60 -4.42
CA ILE A 94 4.12 18.22 -3.65
C ILE A 94 4.61 18.68 -2.27
N ASP A 95 5.30 17.80 -1.54
CA ASP A 95 5.77 18.08 -0.18
C ASP A 95 6.81 19.20 -0.15
N GLY A 96 7.73 19.23 -1.13
CA GLY A 96 8.71 20.32 -1.27
C GLY A 96 8.11 21.65 -1.75
N ASN A 97 6.89 21.64 -2.29
CA ASN A 97 6.24 22.81 -2.87
C ASN A 97 5.05 23.33 -2.06
N ARG A 98 4.73 22.68 -0.93
CA ARG A 98 3.51 22.94 -0.13
C ARG A 98 3.38 24.38 0.36
#